data_AF-A0A7W5ZNS6-F1
#
_entry.id   AF-A0A7W5ZNS6-F1
#
_cell.length_a   1.000
_cell.length_b   1.000
_cell.length_c   1.000
_cell.angle_alpha   90.00
_cell.angle_beta   90.00
_cell.angle_gamma   90.00
#
_symmetry.space_group_name_H-M   'P 1'
#
loop_
_entity.id
_entity.type
_entity.pdbx_description
1 polymer ?
#
loop_
_entity_poly.entity_id
_entity_poly.type
_entity_poly.pdbx_seq_one_letter_code
_entity_poly.pdbx_strand_id
1 'polypeptide(L)'
;MTENIDKIANGKDTLHTKIKAINLKVEKASFIKLWEINDFVLAKEKQESNIWFWTKYCSFNDVDKDGIPDPIIVYGTKGANGYDDGRIKFIIYYKDQKYAIRHQNGVLDFERETQVDKAFYSLPKAIQASIQQKMEAMTENNQAIFPAGWQTFMKQQKTAFHERQ
;
A
#
# COMPACT_ATOMS: atom_id res chain seq x y z
N MET A 1 6.89 -4.07 14.46
CA MET A 1 6.02 -2.92 14.12
C MET A 1 4.63 -3.29 14.63
N THR A 2 4.07 -2.49 15.54
CA THR A 2 2.75 -2.78 16.13
C THR A 2 1.72 -1.92 15.42
N GLU A 3 0.67 -2.53 14.89
CA GLU A 3 -0.47 -1.79 14.36
C GLU A 3 -1.23 -1.18 15.53
N ASN A 4 -1.26 0.14 15.61
CA ASN A 4 -2.17 0.84 16.50
C ASN A 4 -3.23 1.53 15.65
N ILE A 5 -4.42 0.96 15.66
CA ILE A 5 -5.65 1.63 15.24
C ILE A 5 -6.28 1.97 16.58
N ASP A 6 -6.00 3.17 17.10
CA ASP A 6 -6.58 3.60 18.37
C ASP A 6 -8.11 3.40 18.29
N LYS A 7 -8.67 2.73 19.31
CA LYS A 7 -10.12 2.55 19.42
C LYS A 7 -10.72 3.96 19.46
N ILE A 8 -11.52 4.29 18.43
CA ILE A 8 -12.20 5.57 18.32
C ILE A 8 -12.97 5.84 19.61
N ALA A 9 -12.46 6.74 20.44
CA ALA A 9 -13.18 7.23 21.61
C ALA A 9 -14.22 8.24 21.12
N ASN A 10 -15.50 7.99 21.43
CA ASN A 10 -16.60 8.85 21.01
C ASN A 10 -16.33 10.33 21.34
N GLY A 11 -16.29 11.17 20.29
CA GLY A 11 -16.42 12.62 20.38
C GLY A 11 -15.14 13.46 20.51
N LYS A 12 -13.94 12.86 20.62
CA LYS A 12 -12.68 13.64 20.77
C LYS A 12 -11.46 13.10 20.02
N ASP A 13 -11.60 12.00 19.28
CA ASP A 13 -10.46 11.39 18.61
C ASP A 13 -10.12 12.09 17.28
N THR A 14 -8.86 12.46 17.10
CA THR A 14 -8.36 13.06 15.86
C THR A 14 -8.07 11.95 14.85
N LEU A 15 -9.01 11.73 13.94
CA LEU A 15 -8.78 10.88 12.76
C LEU A 15 -7.54 11.38 12.01
N HIS A 16 -6.59 10.48 11.71
CA HIS A 16 -5.40 10.83 10.94
C HIS A 16 -5.83 11.11 9.50
N THR A 17 -5.67 12.34 9.03
CA THR A 17 -6.04 12.73 7.66
C THR A 17 -4.84 12.78 6.72
N LYS A 18 -3.63 12.60 7.25
CA LYS A 18 -2.36 12.67 6.53
C LYS A 18 -1.35 11.68 7.13
N ILE A 19 -0.50 11.10 6.27
CA ILE A 19 0.66 10.31 6.68
C ILE A 19 1.94 10.89 6.10
N LYS A 20 3.04 10.62 6.81
CA LYS A 20 4.40 10.88 6.33
C LYS A 20 5.32 9.73 6.73
N ALA A 21 6.13 9.26 5.79
CA ALA A 21 7.27 8.38 6.08
C ALA A 21 8.54 9.00 5.49
N ILE A 22 9.66 8.90 6.21
CA ILE A 22 10.94 9.47 5.81
C ILE A 22 12.01 8.40 6.00
N ASN A 23 12.87 8.21 5.00
CA ASN A 23 14.09 7.42 5.14
C ASN A 23 15.30 8.35 5.21
N LEU A 24 16.10 8.15 6.25
CA LEU A 24 17.28 8.93 6.54
C LEU A 24 18.50 8.01 6.56
N LYS A 25 19.57 8.44 5.89
CA LYS A 25 20.91 7.84 5.99
C LYS A 25 21.78 8.72 6.86
N VAL A 26 22.54 8.11 7.76
CA VAL A 26 23.58 8.83 8.51
C VAL A 26 24.83 8.94 7.65
N GLU A 27 25.31 10.16 7.44
CA GLU A 27 26.56 10.44 6.73
C GLU A 27 27.34 11.54 7.47
N LYS A 28 28.58 11.22 7.89
CA LYS A 28 29.51 12.14 8.57
C LYS A 28 28.85 12.99 9.68
N ALA A 29 28.13 12.33 10.58
CA ALA A 29 27.37 12.93 11.69
C ALA A 29 26.16 13.81 11.29
N SER A 30 25.70 13.74 10.04
CA SER A 30 24.48 14.38 9.55
C SER A 30 23.48 13.36 9.02
N PHE A 31 22.20 13.74 8.91
CA PHE A 31 21.17 12.92 8.26
C PHE A 31 20.92 13.42 6.84
N ILE A 32 21.00 12.52 5.88
CA ILE A 32 20.59 12.75 4.49
C ILE A 32 19.26 12.05 4.28
N LYS A 33 18.25 12.81 3.82
CA LYS A 33 16.97 12.24 3.43
C LYS A 33 17.11 11.52 2.09
N LEU A 34 16.93 10.21 2.08
CA LEU A 34 16.96 9.39 0.87
C LEU A 34 15.65 9.51 0.11
N TRP A 35 14.54 9.32 0.81
CA TRP A 35 13.20 9.43 0.23
C TRP A 35 12.17 9.78 1.29
N GLU A 36 11.01 10.23 0.81
CA GLU A 36 9.82 10.46 1.63
C GLU A 36 8.55 10.00 0.93
N ILE A 37 7.56 9.63 1.74
CA ILE A 37 6.17 9.44 1.33
C ILE A 37 5.36 10.49 2.07
N ASN A 38 4.49 11.18 1.33
CA ASN A 38 3.43 12.02 1.88
C ASN A 38 2.13 11.60 1.21
N ASP A 39 1.07 11.38 1.99
CA ASP A 39 -0.26 11.12 1.45
C ASP A 39 -1.34 11.63 2.42
N PHE A 40 -2.57 11.74 1.93
CA PHE A 40 -3.71 12.28 2.66
C PHE A 40 -5.03 11.64 2.20
N VAL A 41 -6.06 11.81 3.01
CA VAL A 41 -7.42 11.33 2.71
C VAL A 41 -8.08 12.17 1.62
N LEU A 42 -8.80 11.51 0.73
CA LEU A 42 -9.64 12.11 -0.32
C LEU A 42 -11.08 12.21 0.18
N ALA A 43 -11.31 13.06 1.17
CA ALA A 43 -12.59 13.17 1.87
C ALA A 43 -13.75 13.59 0.96
N LYS A 44 -13.50 14.44 -0.05
CA LYS A 44 -14.54 14.95 -0.95
C LYS A 44 -14.83 14.00 -2.11
N GLU A 45 -13.78 13.43 -2.71
CA GLU A 45 -13.92 12.58 -3.89
C GLU A 45 -14.31 11.13 -3.55
N LYS A 46 -13.86 10.64 -2.39
CA LYS A 46 -13.94 9.22 -2.01
C LYS A 46 -14.50 8.98 -0.60
N GLN A 47 -14.99 10.03 0.06
CA GLN A 47 -15.57 9.95 1.42
C GLN A 47 -14.62 9.30 2.45
N GLU A 48 -13.32 9.50 2.26
CA GLU A 48 -12.31 8.95 3.16
C GLU A 48 -12.22 9.75 4.46
N SER A 49 -12.14 9.04 5.58
CA SER A 49 -12.15 9.62 6.92
C SER A 49 -10.81 9.52 7.65
N ASN A 50 -10.02 8.47 7.38
CA ASN A 50 -8.76 8.20 8.07
C ASN A 50 -7.74 7.55 7.12
N ILE A 51 -6.44 7.71 7.39
CA ILE A 51 -5.32 7.10 6.67
C ILE A 51 -4.25 6.59 7.65
N TRP A 52 -3.74 5.37 7.47
CA TRP A 52 -2.74 4.76 8.35
C TRP A 52 -1.83 3.78 7.62
N PHE A 53 -0.70 3.45 8.25
CA PHE A 53 0.20 2.40 7.79
C PHE A 53 -0.32 1.03 8.23
N TRP A 54 -0.41 0.11 7.28
CA TRP A 54 -0.67 -1.31 7.48
C TRP A 54 0.63 -1.99 7.93
N THR A 55 1.08 -1.71 9.15
CA THR A 55 2.45 -2.03 9.59
C THR A 55 2.76 -3.53 9.60
N LYS A 56 1.75 -4.41 9.71
CA LYS A 56 1.89 -5.87 9.54
C LYS A 56 2.34 -6.25 8.13
N TYR A 57 2.01 -5.44 7.14
CA TYR A 57 2.30 -5.67 5.73
C TYR A 57 3.53 -4.88 5.24
N CYS A 58 3.98 -3.88 6.00
CA CYS A 58 5.28 -3.24 5.75
C CYS A 58 6.43 -4.24 5.94
N SER A 59 7.49 -4.11 5.14
CA SER A 59 8.72 -4.91 5.24
C SER A 59 9.93 -4.07 4.86
N PHE A 60 11.07 -4.34 5.49
CA PHE A 60 12.34 -3.65 5.27
C PHE A 60 13.47 -4.67 5.16
N ASN A 61 13.15 -5.85 4.61
CA ASN A 61 14.09 -6.96 4.45
C ASN A 61 14.79 -6.85 3.10
N ASP A 62 15.96 -7.45 2.98
CA ASP A 62 16.61 -7.72 1.70
C ASP A 62 15.94 -8.96 1.07
N VAL A 63 15.00 -8.73 0.16
CA VAL A 63 14.14 -9.76 -0.43
C VAL A 63 14.83 -10.42 -1.62
N ASP A 64 15.62 -9.67 -2.38
CA ASP A 64 16.37 -10.19 -3.54
C ASP A 64 17.78 -10.73 -3.20
N LYS A 65 18.23 -10.54 -1.96
CA LYS A 65 19.50 -11.01 -1.39
C LYS A 65 20.73 -10.29 -1.96
N ASP A 66 20.60 -9.03 -2.35
CA ASP A 66 21.70 -8.22 -2.87
C ASP A 66 22.48 -7.44 -1.79
N GLY A 67 22.07 -7.56 -0.52
CA GLY A 67 22.67 -6.89 0.63
C GLY A 67 22.09 -5.51 0.91
N ILE A 68 21.13 -5.03 0.11
CA ILE A 68 20.43 -3.75 0.31
C ILE A 68 18.98 -4.06 0.71
N PRO A 69 18.43 -3.40 1.75
CA PRO A 69 17.01 -3.57 2.08
C PRO A 69 16.10 -3.14 0.93
N ASP A 70 14.97 -3.84 0.78
CA ASP A 70 13.88 -3.53 -0.15
C ASP A 70 12.66 -2.99 0.61
N PRO A 71 12.60 -1.68 0.96
CA PRO A 71 11.45 -1.13 1.67
C PRO A 71 10.15 -1.32 0.89
N ILE A 72 9.23 -2.07 1.50
CA ILE A 72 7.84 -2.22 1.10
C ILE A 72 6.99 -1.56 2.17
N ILE A 73 6.30 -0.49 1.81
CA ILE A 73 5.45 0.28 2.72
C ILE A 73 4.02 0.14 2.23
N VAL A 74 3.15 -0.34 3.11
CA VAL A 74 1.72 -0.50 2.83
C VAL A 74 0.94 0.46 3.72
N TYR A 75 0.03 1.20 3.13
CA TYR A 75 -0.90 2.06 3.87
C TYR A 75 -2.25 2.05 3.16
N GLY A 76 -3.28 2.46 3.90
CA GLY A 76 -4.61 2.56 3.35
C GLY A 76 -5.46 3.57 4.06
N THR A 77 -6.68 3.73 3.56
CA THR A 77 -7.66 4.67 4.07
C THR A 77 -8.93 3.95 4.49
N LYS A 78 -9.76 4.64 5.28
CA LYS A 78 -11.09 4.20 5.67
C LYS A 78 -12.11 5.02 4.89
N GLY A 79 -12.90 4.36 4.05
CA GLY A 79 -14.02 4.95 3.31
C GLY A 79 -15.33 4.91 4.11
N ALA A 80 -16.46 5.08 3.40
CA ALA A 80 -17.80 5.10 4.00
C ALA A 80 -18.15 3.78 4.71
N ASN A 81 -17.89 2.64 4.08
CA ASN A 81 -18.09 1.29 4.65
C ASN A 81 -16.83 0.75 5.34
N GLY A 82 -16.02 1.60 5.95
CA GLY A 82 -14.82 1.15 6.65
C GLY A 82 -13.67 0.82 5.72
N TYR A 83 -13.06 -0.35 5.87
CA TYR A 83 -11.95 -0.79 4.98
C TYR A 83 -12.45 -1.21 3.60
N ASP A 84 -13.73 -1.57 3.49
CA ASP A 84 -14.32 -2.11 2.27
C ASP A 84 -14.47 -1.06 1.16
N ASP A 85 -14.41 0.24 1.49
CA ASP A 85 -14.40 1.34 0.50
C ASP A 85 -13.11 2.17 0.54
N GLY A 86 -12.10 1.68 1.27
CA GLY A 86 -10.81 2.33 1.41
C GLY A 86 -9.92 2.20 0.17
N ARG A 87 -8.90 3.04 0.08
CA ARG A 87 -7.75 2.82 -0.81
C ARG A 87 -6.67 2.04 -0.07
N ILE A 88 -5.92 1.26 -0.82
CA ILE A 88 -4.68 0.63 -0.37
C ILE A 88 -3.57 1.01 -1.34
N LYS A 89 -2.40 1.36 -0.82
CA LYS A 89 -1.21 1.60 -1.62
C LYS A 89 -0.04 0.80 -1.10
N PHE A 90 0.60 0.09 -2.01
CA PHE A 90 1.89 -0.56 -1.81
C PHE A 90 2.93 0.34 -2.45
N ILE A 91 3.85 0.87 -1.67
CA ILE A 91 4.99 1.64 -2.14
C ILE A 91 6.24 0.82 -1.93
N ILE A 92 6.98 0.56 -3.01
CA ILE A 92 8.22 -0.19 -3.01
C ILE A 92 9.35 0.76 -3.37
N TYR A 93 10.43 0.76 -2.60
CA TYR A 93 11.69 1.39 -2.97
C TYR A 93 12.69 0.29 -3.31
N TYR A 94 13.24 0.35 -4.51
CA TYR A 94 14.26 -0.60 -4.99
C TYR A 94 15.30 0.16 -5.81
N LYS A 95 16.57 0.12 -5.38
CA LYS A 95 17.70 0.78 -6.05
C LYS A 95 17.40 2.24 -6.43
N ASP A 96 17.02 3.03 -5.42
CA ASP A 96 16.66 4.46 -5.54
C ASP A 96 15.43 4.77 -6.42
N GLN A 97 14.73 3.76 -6.92
CA GLN A 97 13.52 3.92 -7.69
C GLN A 97 12.29 3.54 -6.86
N LYS A 98 11.23 4.34 -7.00
CA LYS A 98 9.93 4.11 -6.38
C LYS A 98 8.99 3.40 -7.35
N TYR A 99 8.26 2.42 -6.84
CA TYR A 99 7.21 1.68 -7.54
C TYR A 99 5.95 1.68 -6.69
N ALA A 100 4.79 1.68 -7.33
CA ALA A 100 3.51 1.67 -6.63
C ALA A 100 2.51 0.68 -7.23
N ILE A 101 1.75 0.04 -6.34
CA ILE A 101 0.47 -0.57 -6.64
C ILE A 101 -0.59 0.20 -5.87
N ARG A 102 -1.64 0.64 -6.56
CA ARG A 102 -2.74 1.42 -5.99
C ARG A 102 -4.01 0.60 -6.16
N HIS A 103 -4.75 0.43 -5.09
CA HIS A 103 -6.00 -0.29 -5.10
C HIS A 103 -7.09 0.56 -4.47
N GLN A 104 -8.27 0.55 -5.08
CA GLN A 104 -9.52 1.03 -4.52
C GLN A 104 -10.34 -0.21 -4.16
N ASN A 105 -10.63 -0.40 -2.88
CA ASN A 105 -11.64 -1.36 -2.44
C ASN A 105 -13.04 -0.79 -2.78
N GLY A 106 -14.00 -1.69 -2.89
CA GLY A 106 -15.42 -1.36 -2.88
C GLY A 106 -16.22 -2.61 -2.56
N VAL A 107 -17.35 -2.43 -1.86
CA VAL A 107 -18.27 -3.54 -1.59
C VAL A 107 -18.81 -4.09 -2.91
N LEU A 108 -19.10 -3.20 -3.88
CA LEU A 108 -19.57 -3.58 -5.21
C LEU A 108 -18.39 -3.84 -6.15
N ASP A 109 -18.49 -4.88 -6.96
CA ASP A 109 -17.42 -5.32 -7.87
C ASP A 109 -16.92 -4.17 -8.78
N PHE A 110 -17.83 -3.37 -9.35
CA PHE A 110 -17.48 -2.28 -10.27
C PHE A 110 -16.74 -1.10 -9.60
N GLU A 111 -16.69 -1.04 -8.27
CA GLU A 111 -15.96 -0.03 -7.51
C GLU A 111 -14.49 -0.43 -7.31
N ARG A 112 -14.16 -1.71 -7.51
CA ARG A 112 -12.82 -2.25 -7.29
C ARG A 112 -11.93 -1.99 -8.49
N GLU A 113 -10.82 -1.31 -8.22
CA GLU A 113 -9.83 -0.98 -9.23
C GLU A 113 -8.44 -1.19 -8.67
N THR A 114 -7.56 -1.81 -9.45
CA THR A 114 -6.14 -1.92 -9.11
C THR A 114 -5.29 -1.42 -10.26
N GLN A 115 -4.38 -0.50 -9.96
CA GLN A 115 -3.39 0.03 -10.87
C GLN A 115 -1.99 -0.36 -10.42
N VAL A 116 -1.22 -0.95 -11.33
CA VAL A 116 0.17 -1.36 -11.11
C VAL A 116 1.07 -0.51 -12.00
N ASP A 117 2.09 0.13 -11.42
CA ASP A 117 3.10 0.84 -12.21
C ASP A 117 3.75 -0.12 -13.22
N LYS A 118 3.86 0.26 -14.49
CA LYS A 118 4.44 -0.62 -15.53
C LYS A 118 5.84 -1.13 -15.17
N ALA A 119 6.66 -0.27 -14.55
CA ALA A 119 8.01 -0.62 -14.11
C ALA A 119 8.04 -1.65 -12.96
N PHE A 120 6.92 -1.89 -12.26
CA PHE A 120 6.84 -2.95 -11.25
C PHE A 120 7.25 -4.31 -11.82
N TYR A 121 6.89 -4.57 -13.08
CA TYR A 121 7.16 -5.86 -13.72
C TYR A 121 8.63 -6.08 -14.09
N SER A 122 9.48 -5.05 -14.03
CA SER A 122 10.93 -5.19 -14.15
C SER A 122 11.65 -5.48 -12.83
N LEU A 123 10.94 -5.45 -11.68
CA LEU A 123 11.52 -5.81 -10.39
C LEU A 123 11.95 -7.28 -10.35
N PRO A 124 12.92 -7.65 -9.49
CA PRO A 124 13.21 -9.05 -9.18
C PRO A 124 11.95 -9.86 -8.86
N LYS A 125 11.91 -11.11 -9.32
CA LYS A 125 10.74 -11.99 -9.12
C LYS A 125 10.42 -12.22 -7.63
N ALA A 126 11.44 -12.24 -6.77
CA ALA A 126 11.27 -12.36 -5.33
C ALA A 126 10.48 -11.16 -4.74
N ILE A 127 10.79 -9.93 -5.17
CA ILE A 127 10.08 -8.72 -4.75
C ILE A 127 8.63 -8.74 -5.29
N GLN A 128 8.45 -9.08 -6.57
CA GLN A 128 7.10 -9.21 -7.15
C GLN A 128 6.25 -10.24 -6.36
N ALA A 129 6.83 -11.39 -6.01
CA ALA A 129 6.17 -12.43 -5.24
C ALA A 129 5.86 -11.98 -3.80
N SER A 130 6.77 -11.26 -3.14
CA SER A 130 6.53 -10.71 -1.80
C SER A 130 5.32 -9.76 -1.77
N ILE A 131 5.14 -8.95 -2.81
CA ILE A 131 3.96 -8.07 -2.92
C ILE A 131 2.69 -8.88 -3.16
N GLN A 132 2.71 -9.89 -4.04
CA GLN A 132 1.55 -10.76 -4.27
C GLN A 132 1.13 -11.49 -2.99
N GLN A 133 2.08 -12.02 -2.21
CA GLN A 133 1.80 -12.65 -0.91
C GLN A 133 1.15 -11.68 0.08
N LYS A 134 1.55 -10.40 0.08
CA LYS A 134 0.91 -9.38 0.93
C LYS A 134 -0.51 -9.09 0.47
N MET A 135 -0.76 -9.01 -0.84
CA MET A 135 -2.10 -8.84 -1.41
C MET A 135 -3.01 -10.03 -1.04
N GLU A 136 -2.49 -11.26 -1.14
CA GLU A 136 -3.19 -12.48 -0.70
C GLU A 136 -3.52 -12.41 0.80
N ALA A 137 -2.53 -12.14 1.65
CA ALA A 137 -2.73 -12.06 3.09
C ALA A 137 -3.73 -10.94 3.50
N MET A 138 -3.75 -9.80 2.81
CA MET A 138 -4.76 -8.77 3.05
C MET A 138 -6.17 -9.23 2.67
N THR A 139 -6.29 -10.02 1.59
CA THR A 139 -7.56 -10.61 1.17
C THR A 139 -8.05 -11.63 2.19
N GLU A 140 -7.17 -12.54 2.62
CA GLU A 140 -7.47 -13.57 3.63
C GLU A 140 -7.89 -12.97 4.99
N ASN A 141 -7.33 -11.82 5.35
CA ASN A 141 -7.67 -11.10 6.58
C ASN A 141 -8.90 -10.18 6.44
N ASN A 142 -9.63 -10.22 5.32
CA ASN A 142 -10.78 -9.35 5.01
C ASN A 142 -10.44 -7.86 5.11
N GLN A 143 -9.26 -7.47 4.62
CA GLN A 143 -8.78 -6.07 4.63
C GLN A 143 -8.68 -5.48 3.23
N ALA A 144 -8.73 -6.31 2.20
CA ALA A 144 -8.70 -5.91 0.80
C ALA A 144 -9.60 -6.82 -0.03
N ILE A 145 -10.24 -6.26 -1.05
CA ILE A 145 -11.04 -7.00 -2.02
C ILE A 145 -10.55 -6.64 -3.42
N PHE A 146 -9.53 -7.36 -3.88
CA PHE A 146 -8.96 -7.14 -5.21
C PHE A 146 -9.88 -7.70 -6.31
N PRO A 147 -9.89 -7.12 -7.52
CA PRO A 147 -10.71 -7.61 -8.63
C PRO A 147 -10.46 -9.09 -8.92
N ALA A 148 -11.52 -9.83 -9.26
CA ALA A 148 -11.41 -11.25 -9.59
C ALA A 148 -10.34 -11.52 -10.68
N GLY A 149 -9.50 -12.52 -10.44
CA GLY A 149 -8.44 -12.90 -11.37
C GLY A 149 -7.21 -11.98 -11.38
N TRP A 150 -7.04 -11.10 -10.39
CA TRP A 150 -5.89 -10.20 -10.29
C TRP A 150 -4.54 -10.93 -10.39
N GLN A 151 -4.42 -12.15 -9.85
CA GLN A 151 -3.19 -12.94 -9.97
C GLN A 151 -2.85 -13.25 -11.44
N THR A 152 -3.85 -13.60 -12.24
CA THR A 152 -3.71 -13.86 -13.68
C THR A 152 -3.33 -12.58 -14.41
N PHE A 153 -3.95 -11.45 -14.06
CA PHE A 153 -3.62 -10.16 -14.67
C PHE A 153 -2.19 -9.72 -14.36
N MET A 154 -1.72 -9.94 -13.13
CA MET A 154 -0.32 -9.68 -12.76
C MET A 154 0.65 -10.61 -13.48
N LYS A 155 0.32 -11.89 -13.66
CA LYS A 155 1.13 -12.81 -14.49
C LYS A 155 1.24 -12.33 -15.94
N GLN A 156 0.18 -11.74 -16.47
CA GLN A 156 0.12 -11.14 -17.81
C GLN A 156 0.73 -9.72 -17.88
N GLN A 157 1.28 -9.21 -16.78
CA GLN A 157 1.86 -7.86 -16.69
C GLN A 157 0.87 -6.72 -17.05
N LYS A 158 -0.43 -6.92 -16.81
CA LYS A 158 -1.42 -5.87 -17.00
C LYS A 158 -1.23 -4.76 -15.97
N THR A 159 -1.38 -3.51 -16.36
CA THR A 159 -1.18 -2.36 -15.45
C THR A 159 -2.46 -1.86 -14.79
N ALA A 160 -3.62 -2.35 -15.22
CA ALA A 160 -4.92 -1.98 -14.67
C ALA A 160 -5.86 -3.20 -14.63
N PHE A 161 -6.51 -3.40 -13.49
CA PHE A 161 -7.51 -4.43 -13.24
C PHE A 161 -8.81 -3.73 -12.87
N HIS A 162 -9.89 -4.08 -13.56
CA HIS A 162 -11.23 -3.62 -13.25
C HIS A 162 -12.14 -4.84 -13.23
N GLU A 163 -13.03 -4.92 -12.25
CA GLU A 163 -14.12 -5.87 -12.28
C GLU A 163 -15.19 -5.29 -13.21
N ARG A 164 -15.19 -5.74 -14.48
CA ARG A 164 -16.21 -5.34 -15.46
C ARG A 164 -17.38 -6.33 -15.38
N GLN A 165 -18.59 -5.77 -15.44
CA GLN A 165 -19.84 -6.50 -15.69
C GLN A 165 -19.79 -7.27 -17.01
#